data_AF-A0A314KPB3-F1
#
_entry.id   AF-A0A314KPB3-F1
#
_cell.length_a   1.000
_cell.length_b   1.000
_cell.length_c   1.000
_cell.angle_alpha   90.00
_cell.angle_beta   90.00
_cell.angle_gamma   90.00
#
_symmetry.space_group_name_H-M   'P 1'
#
loop_
_entity.id
_entity.type
_entity.pdbx_description
1 polymer ?
#
loop_
_entity_poly.entity_id
_entity_poly.type
_entity_poly.pdbx_seq_one_letter_code
_entity_poly.pdbx_strand_id
1 'polypeptide(L)'
;MIYTAIMDTFYLTDEQIKNSPSRKDGIDEVTETTLRIYGCDLIQESGILLNLPQVVMSTGQVLFHRFYCKKSFARFNVKRVAASCFWLASKFEELPMKASEVLYVFHRMECRRENLPLEHLDTSSQKYDDLKADLIRTERHILIELGFIGHVEHPHKLLSIYLATLELTPETELVQRAWNLANDSLRTTLCVRFKSEVVACGAVYVAARRCRVSLPENPPWWKVFGVDKAGIDEVCRVLAHLYSLPKAQYIPVCKEGGSIATLNRSQEVAKEAIVKAALDKLKDSKTSKEESKEEHAKTDHRTDAGAEKNKDRDRNRERQRDKERLKFRERDRERKFDRKREREDIERDTDKSTKRSHRSREKDHSEKRKHHYSSREKDYRRHH
;
A
#
# COMPACT_ATOMS: atom_id res chain seq x y z
N MET A 1 13.31 -17.82 -9.06
CA MET A 1 14.46 -17.43 -8.20
C MET A 1 14.74 -15.94 -8.14
N ILE A 2 14.41 -15.11 -9.16
CA ILE A 2 14.59 -13.64 -9.07
C ILE A 2 13.54 -12.98 -8.15
N TYR A 3 12.30 -13.49 -8.14
CA TYR A 3 11.22 -12.97 -7.29
C TYR A 3 11.48 -13.12 -5.79
N THR A 4 12.06 -14.24 -5.37
CA THR A 4 12.34 -14.54 -3.96
C THR A 4 13.44 -13.64 -3.38
N ALA A 5 14.48 -13.33 -4.15
CA ALA A 5 15.55 -12.43 -3.70
C ALA A 5 15.08 -10.97 -3.54
N ILE A 6 14.09 -10.52 -4.32
CA ILE A 6 13.48 -9.19 -4.20
C ILE A 6 12.52 -9.14 -3.00
N MET A 7 11.84 -10.25 -2.68
CA MET A 7 10.91 -10.36 -1.53
C MET A 7 11.64 -10.37 -0.18
N ASP A 8 12.90 -10.84 -0.11
CA ASP A 8 13.69 -10.84 1.13
C ASP A 8 14.22 -9.45 1.53
N THR A 9 14.06 -8.42 0.68
CA THR A 9 14.53 -7.05 1.00
C THR A 9 13.62 -6.32 2.01
N PHE A 10 12.48 -6.91 2.40
CA PHE A 10 11.56 -6.31 3.38
C PHE A 10 11.78 -6.75 4.82
N TYR A 11 12.52 -7.85 5.03
CA TYR A 11 12.79 -8.36 6.36
C TYR A 11 14.04 -7.71 6.92
N LEU A 12 13.91 -7.18 8.13
CA LEU A 12 14.92 -6.40 8.81
C LEU A 12 15.41 -7.15 10.04
N THR A 13 16.71 -7.05 10.29
CA THR A 13 17.30 -7.59 11.51
C THR A 13 16.92 -6.73 12.72
N ASP A 14 17.01 -7.31 13.92
CA ASP A 14 16.75 -6.57 15.16
C ASP A 14 17.69 -5.38 15.33
N GLU A 15 18.91 -5.44 14.82
CA GLU A 15 19.85 -4.33 14.81
C GLU A 15 19.38 -3.19 13.89
N GLN A 16 18.87 -3.51 12.70
CA GLN A 16 18.32 -2.52 11.78
C GLN A 16 17.06 -1.85 12.35
N ILE A 17 16.23 -2.60 13.07
CA ILE A 17 15.04 -2.06 13.76
C ILE A 17 15.46 -1.14 14.92
N LYS A 18 16.46 -1.53 15.72
CA LYS A 18 16.99 -0.69 16.80
C LYS A 18 17.63 0.60 16.27
N ASN A 19 18.29 0.55 15.11
CA ASN A 19 18.93 1.69 14.46
C ASN A 19 18.03 2.36 13.40
N SER A 20 16.75 2.55 13.74
CA SER A 20 15.75 3.10 12.81
C SER A 20 16.10 4.53 12.34
N PRO A 21 15.61 4.96 11.16
CA PRO A 21 15.76 6.36 10.73
C PRO A 21 15.18 7.37 11.73
N SER A 22 14.11 6.99 12.45
CA SER A 22 13.50 7.83 13.49
C SER A 22 14.42 8.00 14.70
N ARG A 23 15.13 6.94 15.12
CA ARG A 23 16.16 7.02 16.18
C ARG A 23 17.28 7.98 15.79
N LYS A 24 17.74 7.91 14.53
CA LYS A 24 18.79 8.80 14.01
C LYS A 24 18.36 10.27 14.00
N ASP A 25 17.07 10.54 13.84
CA ASP A 25 16.50 11.89 13.92
C ASP A 25 16.09 12.28 15.36
N GLY A 26 16.44 11.48 16.38
CA GLY A 26 16.26 11.81 17.80
C GLY A 26 14.93 11.38 18.43
N ILE A 27 14.15 10.51 17.79
CA ILE A 27 12.89 9.98 18.34
C ILE A 27 13.19 8.72 19.17
N ASP A 28 12.75 8.68 20.43
CA ASP A 28 12.91 7.54 21.32
C ASP A 28 12.01 6.34 20.95
N GLU A 29 12.31 5.17 21.54
CA GLU A 29 11.63 3.91 21.21
C GLU A 29 10.18 3.83 21.60
N VAL A 30 9.83 4.43 22.73
CA VAL A 30 8.46 4.44 23.21
C VAL A 30 7.61 5.31 22.28
N THR A 31 8.11 6.49 21.92
CA THR A 31 7.44 7.40 20.99
C THR A 31 7.28 6.79 19.59
N GLU A 32 8.34 6.17 19.03
CA GLU A 32 8.22 5.51 17.73
C GLU A 32 7.21 4.36 17.75
N THR A 33 7.24 3.54 18.79
CA THR A 33 6.29 2.42 18.96
C THR A 33 4.86 2.93 19.06
N THR A 34 4.65 3.99 19.85
CA THR A 34 3.34 4.64 20.02
C THR A 34 2.82 5.19 18.70
N LEU A 35 3.66 5.87 17.92
CA LEU A 35 3.28 6.41 16.61
C LEU A 35 2.99 5.32 15.58
N ARG A 36 3.72 4.20 15.63
CA ARG A 36 3.43 3.05 14.77
C ARG A 36 2.05 2.48 15.06
N ILE A 37 1.76 2.21 16.33
CA ILE A 37 0.44 1.70 16.76
C ILE A 37 -0.65 2.72 16.39
N TYR A 38 -0.42 4.00 16.65
CA TYR A 38 -1.37 5.07 16.31
C TYR A 38 -1.71 5.11 14.82
N GLY A 39 -0.70 5.02 13.94
CA GLY A 39 -0.91 4.96 12.49
C GLY A 39 -1.68 3.71 12.04
N CYS A 40 -1.35 2.55 12.62
CA CYS A 40 -2.07 1.31 12.34
C CYS A 40 -3.53 1.36 12.81
N ASP A 41 -3.81 2.00 13.94
CA ASP A 41 -5.16 2.22 14.46
C ASP A 41 -5.96 3.17 13.53
N LEU A 42 -5.33 4.19 12.94
CA LEU A 42 -5.98 5.03 11.94
C LEU A 42 -6.36 4.23 10.68
N ILE A 43 -5.45 3.39 10.18
CA ILE A 43 -5.70 2.57 8.98
C ILE A 43 -6.85 1.57 9.23
N GLN A 44 -6.84 0.91 10.38
CA GLN A 44 -7.89 -0.04 10.76
C GLN A 44 -9.25 0.66 10.88
N GLU A 45 -9.29 1.78 11.60
CA GLU A 45 -10.53 2.52 11.80
C GLU A 45 -11.09 3.08 10.48
N SER A 46 -10.23 3.61 9.59
CA SER A 46 -10.68 4.11 8.30
C SER A 46 -11.28 3.01 7.42
N GLY A 47 -10.71 1.80 7.46
CA GLY A 47 -11.23 0.65 6.73
C GLY A 47 -12.61 0.21 7.23
N ILE A 48 -12.82 0.22 8.55
CA ILE A 48 -14.13 -0.07 9.15
C ILE A 48 -15.17 0.99 8.74
N LEU A 49 -14.82 2.28 8.82
CA LEU A 49 -15.73 3.37 8.47
C LEU A 49 -16.09 3.41 6.97
N LEU A 50 -15.21 2.90 6.11
CA LEU A 50 -15.43 2.78 4.67
C LEU A 50 -15.95 1.40 4.24
N ASN A 51 -16.21 0.50 5.19
CA ASN A 51 -16.70 -0.86 4.95
C ASN A 51 -15.82 -1.66 3.96
N LEU A 52 -14.49 -1.54 4.10
CA LEU A 52 -13.53 -2.30 3.29
C LEU A 52 -13.18 -3.64 3.97
N PRO A 53 -12.79 -4.68 3.20
CA PRO A 53 -12.38 -5.96 3.76
C PRO A 53 -11.03 -5.86 4.49
N GLN A 54 -10.83 -6.70 5.51
CA GLN A 54 -9.63 -6.69 6.38
C GLN A 54 -8.31 -6.71 5.60
N VAL A 55 -8.26 -7.38 4.45
CA VAL A 55 -7.07 -7.45 3.60
C VAL A 55 -6.54 -6.05 3.20
N VAL A 56 -7.42 -5.08 2.96
CA VAL A 56 -7.01 -3.69 2.63
C VAL A 56 -6.33 -3.03 3.83
N MET A 57 -6.89 -3.20 5.03
CA MET A 57 -6.31 -2.67 6.26
C MET A 57 -4.96 -3.33 6.56
N SER A 58 -4.88 -4.65 6.42
CA SER A 58 -3.64 -5.41 6.61
C SER A 58 -2.55 -4.95 5.64
N THR A 59 -2.86 -4.81 4.35
CA THR A 59 -1.92 -4.31 3.33
C THR A 59 -1.48 -2.88 3.67
N GLY A 60 -2.41 -2.01 4.07
CA GLY A 60 -2.11 -0.64 4.49
C GLY A 60 -1.12 -0.58 5.66
N GLN A 61 -1.34 -1.40 6.70
CA GLN A 61 -0.47 -1.47 7.87
C GLN A 61 0.94 -1.97 7.52
N VAL A 62 1.06 -2.98 6.65
CA VAL A 62 2.38 -3.46 6.21
C VAL A 62 3.12 -2.41 5.39
N LEU A 63 2.45 -1.73 4.45
CA LEU A 63 3.06 -0.64 3.68
C LEU A 63 3.53 0.49 4.59
N PHE A 64 2.73 0.83 5.60
CA PHE A 64 3.04 1.83 6.61
C PHE A 64 4.28 1.44 7.44
N HIS A 65 4.34 0.19 7.93
CA HIS A 65 5.52 -0.31 8.66
C HIS A 65 6.78 -0.28 7.79
N ARG A 66 6.71 -0.79 6.55
CA ARG A 66 7.82 -0.80 5.59
C ARG A 66 8.33 0.62 5.30
N PHE A 67 7.43 1.59 5.12
CA PHE A 67 7.80 2.99 4.87
C PHE A 67 8.61 3.57 6.03
N TYR A 68 8.14 3.44 7.27
CA TYR A 68 8.83 3.96 8.46
C TYR A 68 10.05 3.16 8.88
N CYS A 69 10.38 2.05 8.21
CA CYS A 69 11.70 1.43 8.37
C CYS A 69 12.77 2.14 7.52
N LYS A 70 12.36 2.85 6.46
CA LYS A 70 13.26 3.62 5.58
C LYS A 70 13.21 5.12 5.85
N LYS A 71 12.09 5.63 6.37
CA LYS A 71 11.85 7.04 6.67
C LYS A 71 11.55 7.28 8.15
N SER A 72 11.73 8.53 8.55
CA SER A 72 11.59 8.99 9.93
C SER A 72 10.25 9.67 10.17
N PHE A 73 9.65 9.43 11.33
CA PHE A 73 8.48 10.14 11.82
C PHE A 73 8.74 11.65 12.02
N ALA A 74 9.99 12.07 12.18
CA ALA A 74 10.35 13.49 12.29
C ALA A 74 10.17 14.26 10.97
N ARG A 75 10.18 13.54 9.84
CA ARG A 75 10.14 14.10 8.48
C ARG A 75 8.80 13.88 7.78
N PHE A 76 8.12 12.79 8.10
CA PHE A 76 6.85 12.42 7.51
C PHE A 76 5.78 12.29 8.60
N ASN A 77 4.71 13.05 8.45
CA ASN A 77 3.62 13.05 9.41
C ASN A 77 2.85 11.71 9.38
N VAL A 78 2.64 11.12 10.56
CA VAL A 78 1.97 9.83 10.72
C VAL A 78 0.56 9.79 10.12
N LYS A 79 -0.24 10.85 10.28
CA LYS A 79 -1.63 10.91 9.81
C LYS A 79 -1.68 10.91 8.27
N ARG A 80 -0.80 11.71 7.65
CA ARG A 80 -0.69 11.81 6.19
C ARG A 80 -0.23 10.49 5.56
N VAL A 81 0.82 9.89 6.13
CA VAL A 81 1.33 8.61 5.62
C VAL A 81 0.31 7.49 5.83
N ALA A 82 -0.39 7.44 6.97
CA ALA A 82 -1.46 6.46 7.19
C ALA A 82 -2.58 6.58 6.14
N ALA A 83 -3.05 7.80 5.84
CA ALA A 83 -4.05 8.04 4.80
C ALA A 83 -3.59 7.58 3.41
N SER A 84 -2.35 7.93 3.03
CA SER A 84 -1.79 7.53 1.75
C SER A 84 -1.52 6.03 1.66
N CYS A 85 -1.06 5.38 2.73
CA CYS A 85 -0.87 3.93 2.78
C CYS A 85 -2.21 3.19 2.64
N PHE A 86 -3.25 3.64 3.34
CA PHE A 86 -4.60 3.08 3.23
C PHE A 86 -5.17 3.26 1.82
N TRP A 87 -5.06 4.46 1.25
CA TRP A 87 -5.53 4.74 -0.11
C TRP A 87 -4.77 3.93 -1.17
N LEU A 88 -3.46 3.75 -0.97
CA LEU A 88 -2.63 2.92 -1.85
C LEU A 88 -2.97 1.43 -1.73
N ALA A 89 -3.19 0.92 -0.51
CA ALA A 89 -3.58 -0.46 -0.28
C ALA A 89 -4.92 -0.80 -0.95
N SER A 90 -5.89 0.12 -0.91
CA SER A 90 -7.16 -0.04 -1.61
C SER A 90 -6.95 -0.26 -3.12
N LYS A 91 -5.97 0.40 -3.74
CA LYS A 91 -5.62 0.19 -5.15
C LYS A 91 -4.93 -1.16 -5.38
N PHE A 92 -4.04 -1.60 -4.48
CA PHE A 92 -3.34 -2.87 -4.62
C PHE A 92 -4.26 -4.09 -4.43
N GLU A 93 -5.29 -3.96 -3.61
CA GLU A 93 -6.30 -5.01 -3.40
C GLU A 93 -7.49 -4.91 -4.38
N GLU A 94 -7.34 -4.15 -5.48
CA GLU A 94 -8.36 -3.98 -6.53
C GLU A 94 -9.72 -3.45 -6.01
N LEU A 95 -9.68 -2.64 -4.94
CA LEU A 95 -10.82 -1.93 -4.35
C LEU A 95 -10.53 -0.41 -4.34
N PRO A 96 -10.36 0.22 -5.51
CA PRO A 96 -9.91 1.61 -5.59
C PRO A 96 -10.95 2.59 -5.04
N MET A 97 -10.52 3.42 -4.07
CA MET A 97 -11.34 4.45 -3.45
C MET A 97 -11.05 5.83 -4.06
N LYS A 98 -12.05 6.74 -4.03
CA LYS A 98 -11.79 8.14 -4.40
C LYS A 98 -10.99 8.82 -3.28
N ALA A 99 -10.09 9.73 -3.67
CA ALA A 99 -9.33 10.53 -2.72
C ALA A 99 -10.25 11.29 -1.73
N SER A 100 -11.39 11.79 -2.22
CA SER A 100 -12.39 12.48 -1.39
C SER A 100 -12.90 11.62 -0.24
N GLU A 101 -13.22 10.36 -0.49
CA GLU A 101 -13.78 9.44 0.52
C GLU A 101 -12.77 9.17 1.63
N VAL A 102 -11.50 8.94 1.25
CA VAL A 102 -10.41 8.77 2.20
C VAL A 102 -10.21 10.05 3.02
N LEU A 103 -10.15 11.21 2.38
CA LEU A 103 -9.93 12.49 3.06
C LEU A 103 -11.08 12.82 4.03
N TYR A 104 -12.34 12.56 3.66
CA TYR A 104 -13.47 12.77 4.55
C TYR A 104 -13.40 11.92 5.81
N VAL A 105 -13.06 10.64 5.66
CA VAL A 105 -12.97 9.73 6.81
C VAL A 105 -11.80 10.10 7.70
N PHE A 106 -10.62 10.36 7.13
CA PHE A 106 -9.46 10.78 7.92
C PHE A 106 -9.68 12.13 8.61
N HIS A 107 -10.31 13.10 7.93
CA HIS A 107 -10.66 14.38 8.54
C HIS A 107 -11.65 14.23 9.70
N ARG A 108 -12.72 13.44 9.49
CA ARG A 108 -13.72 13.15 10.54
C ARG A 108 -13.08 12.46 11.75
N MET A 109 -12.19 11.50 11.50
CA MET A 109 -11.48 10.80 12.56
C MET A 109 -10.56 11.73 13.35
N GLU A 110 -9.86 12.63 12.66
CA GLU A 110 -9.02 13.65 13.28
C GLU A 110 -9.85 14.59 14.17
N CYS A 111 -10.95 15.15 13.65
CA CYS A 111 -11.83 16.01 14.45
C CYS A 111 -12.35 15.29 15.70
N ARG A 112 -12.75 14.01 15.58
CA ARG A 112 -13.23 13.22 16.72
C ARG A 112 -12.12 12.94 17.75
N ARG A 113 -10.88 12.68 17.32
CA ARG A 113 -9.75 12.37 18.22
C ARG A 113 -9.24 13.63 18.92
N GLU A 114 -9.37 14.79 18.30
CA GLU A 114 -8.93 16.09 18.84
C GLU A 114 -10.05 16.90 19.49
N ASN A 115 -11.25 16.34 19.61
CA ASN A 115 -12.46 17.01 20.13
C ASN A 115 -12.78 18.33 19.41
N LEU A 116 -12.50 18.39 18.11
CA LEU A 116 -12.87 19.51 17.24
C LEU A 116 -14.32 19.35 16.75
N PRO A 117 -14.98 20.45 16.33
CA PRO A 117 -16.28 20.38 15.67
C PRO A 117 -16.25 19.42 14.47
N LEU A 118 -17.28 18.58 14.34
CA LEU A 118 -17.45 17.63 13.23
C LEU A 118 -17.96 18.35 11.98
N GLU A 119 -17.17 19.30 11.50
CA GLU A 119 -17.47 20.04 10.29
C GLU A 119 -17.24 19.18 9.04
N HIS A 120 -18.09 19.41 8.03
CA HIS A 120 -17.91 18.77 6.74
C HIS A 120 -16.72 19.42 6.02
N LEU A 121 -15.83 18.60 5.47
CA LEU A 121 -14.74 19.10 4.64
C LEU A 121 -15.31 19.53 3.29
N ASP A 122 -15.43 20.83 3.06
CA ASP A 122 -15.91 21.37 1.80
C ASP A 122 -14.94 21.03 0.64
N THR A 123 -15.44 20.36 -0.39
CA THR A 123 -14.67 19.98 -1.59
C THR A 123 -14.18 21.18 -2.39
N SER A 124 -14.85 22.34 -2.25
CA SER A 124 -14.48 23.57 -2.94
C SER A 124 -13.46 24.42 -2.16
N SER A 125 -13.09 23.98 -0.95
CA SER A 125 -12.18 24.70 -0.08
C SER A 125 -10.72 24.49 -0.47
N GLN A 126 -9.90 25.54 -0.31
CA GLN A 126 -8.45 25.45 -0.47
C GLN A 126 -7.83 24.35 0.42
N LYS A 127 -8.39 24.17 1.63
CA LYS A 127 -7.98 23.12 2.57
C LYS A 127 -8.11 21.72 1.95
N TYR A 128 -9.22 21.45 1.26
CA TYR A 128 -9.42 20.16 0.58
C TYR A 128 -8.40 19.96 -0.54
N ASP A 129 -8.16 20.98 -1.35
CA ASP A 129 -7.19 20.91 -2.45
C ASP A 129 -5.76 20.65 -1.94
N ASP A 130 -5.37 21.32 -0.85
CA ASP A 130 -4.07 21.12 -0.20
C ASP A 130 -3.94 19.70 0.36
N LEU A 131 -4.97 19.20 1.05
CA LEU A 131 -4.99 17.83 1.58
C LEU A 131 -4.93 16.78 0.46
N LYS A 132 -5.63 17.00 -0.65
CA LYS A 132 -5.61 16.13 -1.81
C LYS A 132 -4.25 16.13 -2.50
N ALA A 133 -3.63 17.30 -2.67
CA ALA A 133 -2.28 17.42 -3.19
C ALA A 133 -1.26 16.70 -2.29
N ASP A 134 -1.40 16.85 -0.97
CA ASP A 134 -0.57 16.18 0.03
C ASP A 134 -0.73 14.66 0.00
N LEU A 135 -1.96 14.16 -0.14
CA LEU A 135 -2.27 12.73 -0.24
C LEU A 135 -1.58 12.10 -1.47
N ILE A 136 -1.72 12.72 -2.64
CA ILE A 136 -1.12 12.27 -3.90
C ILE A 136 0.42 12.32 -3.82
N ARG A 137 0.96 13.40 -3.24
CA ARG A 137 2.40 13.57 -3.11
C ARG A 137 3.01 12.54 -2.15
N THR A 138 2.32 12.26 -1.05
CA THR A 138 2.77 11.27 -0.06
C THR A 138 2.68 9.86 -0.63
N GLU A 139 1.62 9.53 -1.37
CA GLU A 139 1.51 8.26 -2.12
C GLU A 139 2.72 8.05 -3.04
N ARG A 140 3.06 9.06 -3.86
CA ARG A 140 4.21 8.99 -4.75
C ARG A 140 5.50 8.69 -3.99
N HIS A 141 5.72 9.30 -2.83
CA HIS A 141 6.89 9.02 -2.00
C HIS A 141 6.89 7.59 -1.48
N ILE A 142 5.75 7.08 -1.00
CA ILE A 142 5.64 5.69 -0.54
C ILE A 142 6.02 4.73 -1.67
N LEU A 143 5.50 4.93 -2.87
CA LEU A 143 5.82 4.08 -4.04
C LEU A 143 7.31 4.08 -4.38
N ILE A 144 7.96 5.26 -4.39
CA ILE A 144 9.39 5.39 -4.68
C ILE A 144 10.22 4.66 -3.61
N GLU A 145 9.91 4.85 -2.33
CA GLU A 145 10.66 4.26 -1.23
C GLU A 145 10.50 2.74 -1.12
N LEU A 146 9.33 2.23 -1.50
CA LEU A 146 9.07 0.79 -1.58
C LEU A 146 9.57 0.17 -2.90
N GLY A 147 10.10 0.97 -3.83
CA GLY A 147 10.56 0.48 -5.12
C GLY A 147 9.44 -0.09 -5.98
N PHE A 148 8.20 0.41 -5.83
CA PHE A 148 6.98 -0.08 -6.48
C PHE A 148 6.62 -1.53 -6.15
N ILE A 149 7.23 -2.11 -5.11
CA ILE A 149 6.88 -3.45 -4.65
C ILE A 149 5.71 -3.35 -3.68
N GLY A 150 4.52 -3.56 -4.22
CA GLY A 150 3.25 -3.52 -3.48
C GLY A 150 2.80 -4.85 -2.90
N HIS A 151 3.46 -5.96 -3.25
CA HIS A 151 3.02 -7.28 -2.83
C HIS A 151 3.23 -7.49 -1.31
N VAL A 152 2.19 -7.99 -0.66
CA VAL A 152 2.17 -8.31 0.76
C VAL A 152 1.57 -9.69 0.96
N GLU A 153 2.29 -10.55 1.67
CA GLU A 153 1.77 -11.83 2.14
C GLU A 153 1.26 -11.65 3.56
N HIS A 154 0.00 -12.01 3.80
CA HIS A 154 -0.64 -11.87 5.12
C HIS A 154 -0.69 -13.19 5.88
N PRO A 155 -0.49 -13.20 7.21
CA PRO A 155 -0.59 -14.42 8.01
C PRO A 155 -1.98 -15.07 7.97
N HIS A 156 -3.03 -14.28 7.73
CA HIS A 156 -4.43 -14.74 7.69
C HIS A 156 -4.69 -15.86 6.68
N LYS A 157 -4.04 -15.80 5.50
CA LYS A 157 -4.20 -16.84 4.47
C LYS A 157 -3.62 -18.19 4.93
N LEU A 158 -2.59 -18.15 5.77
CA LEU A 158 -1.91 -19.32 6.30
C LEU A 158 -2.64 -19.90 7.51
N LEU A 159 -3.28 -19.06 8.33
CA LEU A 159 -4.04 -19.51 9.50
C LEU A 159 -5.06 -20.59 9.14
N SER A 160 -5.88 -20.39 8.11
CA SER A 160 -6.89 -21.38 7.71
C SER A 160 -6.27 -22.71 7.31
N ILE A 161 -5.11 -22.69 6.64
CA ILE A 161 -4.39 -23.90 6.24
C ILE A 161 -3.83 -24.60 7.47
N TYR A 162 -3.18 -23.86 8.38
CA TYR A 162 -2.53 -24.42 9.55
C TYR A 162 -3.54 -25.03 10.52
N LEU A 163 -4.64 -24.33 10.77
CA LEU A 163 -5.72 -24.82 11.63
C LEU A 163 -6.35 -26.09 11.05
N ALA A 164 -6.57 -26.16 9.73
CA ALA A 164 -7.06 -27.36 9.08
C ALA A 164 -6.05 -28.52 9.16
N THR A 165 -4.75 -28.27 8.96
CA THR A 165 -3.69 -29.29 9.11
C THR A 165 -3.57 -29.82 10.55
N LEU A 166 -3.88 -28.99 11.54
CA LEU A 166 -3.90 -29.38 12.95
C LEU A 166 -5.24 -30.01 13.38
N GLU A 167 -6.15 -30.26 12.42
CA GLU A 167 -7.49 -30.80 12.65
C GLU A 167 -8.32 -29.95 13.65
N LEU A 168 -8.02 -28.65 13.72
CA LEU A 168 -8.75 -27.68 14.52
C LEU A 168 -9.93 -27.15 13.71
N THR A 169 -11.14 -27.45 14.13
CA THR A 169 -12.36 -27.11 13.37
C THR A 169 -12.60 -25.60 13.32
N PRO A 170 -13.15 -25.07 12.20
CA PRO A 170 -13.31 -23.63 11.96
C PRO A 170 -14.27 -22.92 12.93
N GLU A 171 -15.16 -23.65 13.60
CA GLU A 171 -16.12 -23.10 14.56
C GLU A 171 -15.55 -22.94 15.98
N THR A 172 -14.25 -23.18 16.16
CA THR A 172 -13.63 -23.08 17.48
C THR A 172 -13.33 -21.64 17.87
N GLU A 173 -13.52 -21.32 19.15
CA GLU A 173 -13.06 -20.06 19.76
C GLU A 173 -11.56 -19.79 19.47
N LEU A 174 -10.78 -20.87 19.31
CA LEU A 174 -9.37 -20.83 18.94
C LEU A 174 -9.14 -20.16 17.58
N VAL A 175 -9.92 -20.50 16.54
CA VAL A 175 -9.78 -19.92 15.19
C VAL A 175 -9.97 -18.41 15.25
N GLN A 176 -11.06 -17.96 15.90
CA GLN A 176 -11.35 -16.54 16.03
C GLN A 176 -10.25 -15.82 16.83
N ARG A 177 -9.76 -16.43 17.92
CA ARG A 177 -8.66 -15.86 18.72
C ARG A 177 -7.35 -15.77 17.93
N ALA A 178 -7.01 -16.80 17.15
CA ALA A 178 -5.82 -16.79 16.29
C ALA A 178 -5.92 -15.69 15.22
N TRP A 179 -7.10 -15.52 14.62
CA TRP A 179 -7.35 -14.45 13.66
C TRP A 179 -7.20 -13.05 14.27
N ASN A 180 -7.76 -12.84 15.47
CA ASN A 180 -7.62 -11.59 16.21
C ASN A 180 -6.15 -11.30 16.57
N LEU A 181 -5.40 -12.32 17.01
CA LEU A 181 -3.96 -12.19 17.29
C LEU A 181 -3.16 -11.85 16.04
N ALA A 182 -3.52 -12.41 14.88
CA ALA A 182 -2.90 -12.05 13.61
C ALA A 182 -3.21 -10.59 13.20
N ASN A 183 -4.44 -10.12 13.42
CA ASN A 183 -4.78 -8.70 13.23
C ASN A 183 -3.95 -7.79 14.16
N ASP A 184 -3.87 -8.15 15.44
CA ASP A 184 -3.11 -7.37 16.43
C ASP A 184 -1.60 -7.36 16.12
N SER A 185 -1.06 -8.44 15.55
CA SER A 185 0.34 -8.51 15.14
C SER A 185 0.74 -7.43 14.12
N LEU A 186 -0.20 -6.98 13.29
CA LEU A 186 0.02 -5.94 12.27
C LEU A 186 0.15 -4.53 12.87
N ARG A 187 -0.14 -4.36 14.16
CA ARG A 187 0.12 -3.13 14.92
C ARG A 187 1.59 -3.04 15.38
N THR A 188 2.40 -4.06 15.09
CA THR A 188 3.79 -4.21 15.53
C THR A 188 4.72 -4.40 14.33
N THR A 189 6.04 -4.38 14.57
CA THR A 189 7.05 -4.60 13.53
C THR A 189 7.21 -6.07 13.10
N LEU A 190 6.36 -6.99 13.58
CA LEU A 190 6.45 -8.41 13.21
C LEU A 190 6.38 -8.64 11.69
N CYS A 191 5.54 -7.88 10.97
CA CYS A 191 5.39 -7.98 9.51
C CYS A 191 6.61 -7.55 8.69
N VAL A 192 7.63 -6.94 9.33
CA VAL A 192 8.91 -6.58 8.71
C VAL A 192 10.09 -7.31 9.36
N ARG A 193 9.86 -8.14 10.37
CA ARG A 193 10.90 -8.95 11.05
C ARG A 193 10.78 -10.43 10.71
N PHE A 194 9.56 -10.91 10.50
CA PHE A 194 9.24 -12.32 10.32
C PHE A 194 8.35 -12.55 9.12
N LYS A 195 8.57 -13.68 8.44
CA LYS A 195 7.67 -14.15 7.40
C LYS A 195 6.30 -14.51 7.99
N SER A 196 5.28 -14.47 7.14
CA SER A 196 3.89 -14.66 7.55
C SER A 196 3.64 -16.04 8.17
N GLU A 197 4.41 -17.07 7.79
CA GLU A 197 4.39 -18.42 8.38
C GLU A 197 4.71 -18.37 9.88
N VAL A 198 5.75 -17.62 10.26
CA VAL A 198 6.19 -17.51 11.65
C VAL A 198 5.16 -16.75 12.48
N VAL A 199 4.63 -15.65 11.94
CA VAL A 199 3.59 -14.85 12.61
C VAL A 199 2.30 -15.66 12.78
N ALA A 200 1.88 -16.41 11.76
CA ALA A 200 0.72 -17.30 11.83
C ALA A 200 0.93 -18.40 12.88
N CYS A 201 2.10 -19.06 12.91
CA CYS A 201 2.42 -20.05 13.93
C CYS A 201 2.39 -19.45 15.34
N GLY A 202 2.96 -18.25 15.53
CA GLY A 202 2.91 -17.55 16.80
C GLY A 202 1.49 -17.21 17.25
N ALA A 203 0.64 -16.74 16.34
CA ALA A 203 -0.76 -16.46 16.62
C ALA A 203 -1.54 -17.72 17.04
N VAL A 204 -1.37 -18.84 16.32
CA VAL A 204 -1.97 -20.14 16.68
C VAL A 204 -1.44 -20.63 18.02
N TYR A 205 -0.14 -20.50 18.28
CA TYR A 205 0.47 -20.92 19.54
C TYR A 205 -0.12 -20.17 20.74
N VAL A 206 -0.20 -18.84 20.67
CA VAL A 206 -0.80 -18.01 21.72
C VAL A 206 -2.30 -18.33 21.89
N ALA A 207 -3.03 -18.49 20.79
CA ALA A 207 -4.45 -18.84 20.82
C ALA A 207 -4.68 -20.19 21.52
N ALA A 208 -3.95 -21.23 21.12
CA ALA A 208 -4.05 -22.57 21.70
C ALA A 208 -3.74 -22.57 23.20
N ARG A 209 -2.68 -21.87 23.62
CA ARG A 209 -2.33 -21.72 25.05
C ARG A 209 -3.43 -21.01 25.83
N ARG A 210 -4.03 -19.94 25.28
CA ARG A 210 -5.14 -19.22 25.93
C ARG A 210 -6.43 -20.04 26.00
N CYS A 211 -6.69 -20.88 24.99
CA CYS A 211 -7.83 -21.79 24.94
C CYS A 211 -7.59 -23.13 25.66
N ARG A 212 -6.38 -23.35 26.22
CA ARG A 212 -5.97 -24.61 26.84
C ARG A 212 -6.08 -25.83 25.90
N VAL A 213 -5.88 -25.62 24.60
CA VAL A 213 -5.84 -26.68 23.60
C VAL A 213 -4.43 -27.24 23.52
N SER A 214 -4.30 -28.57 23.63
CA SER A 214 -3.02 -29.26 23.50
C SER A 214 -2.71 -29.49 22.04
N LEU A 215 -1.56 -28.97 21.59
CA LEU A 215 -1.06 -29.20 20.23
C LEU A 215 0.03 -30.27 20.23
N PRO A 216 0.28 -30.96 19.11
CA PRO A 216 1.32 -31.98 19.03
C PRO A 216 2.72 -31.44 19.36
N GLU A 217 3.42 -32.05 20.31
CA GLU A 217 4.78 -31.65 20.70
C GLU A 217 5.87 -32.63 20.22
N ASN A 218 5.52 -33.84 19.77
CA ASN A 218 6.47 -34.87 19.31
C ASN A 218 6.01 -35.55 17.99
N PRO A 219 6.58 -35.18 16.83
CA PRO A 219 7.41 -33.99 16.62
C PRO A 219 6.58 -32.70 16.84
N PRO A 220 7.21 -31.58 17.19
CA PRO A 220 6.47 -30.36 17.46
C PRO A 220 5.79 -29.84 16.20
N TRP A 221 4.51 -29.49 16.33
CA TRP A 221 3.62 -29.21 15.20
C TRP A 221 4.13 -28.10 14.26
N TRP A 222 4.81 -27.09 14.79
CA TRP A 222 5.31 -25.95 14.01
C TRP A 222 6.44 -26.33 13.03
N LYS A 223 7.11 -27.46 13.23
CA LYS A 223 8.14 -27.94 12.29
C LYS A 223 7.57 -28.32 10.92
N VAL A 224 6.32 -28.77 10.87
CA VAL A 224 5.63 -29.10 9.61
C VAL A 224 5.50 -27.85 8.73
N PHE A 225 5.45 -26.67 9.34
CA PHE A 225 5.36 -25.38 8.65
C PHE A 225 6.73 -24.71 8.44
N GLY A 226 7.84 -25.39 8.75
CA GLY A 226 9.19 -24.86 8.58
C GLY A 226 9.53 -23.69 9.50
N VAL A 227 8.86 -23.59 10.65
CA VAL A 227 9.06 -22.50 11.63
C VAL A 227 9.87 -22.98 12.82
N ASP A 228 10.74 -22.12 13.34
CA ASP A 228 11.50 -22.39 14.57
C ASP A 228 10.78 -21.88 15.82
N LYS A 229 10.96 -22.60 16.94
CA LYS A 229 10.38 -22.22 18.23
C LYS A 229 10.82 -20.81 18.67
N ALA A 230 12.06 -20.43 18.39
CA ALA A 230 12.57 -19.10 18.72
C ALA A 230 11.76 -17.97 18.06
N GLY A 231 11.30 -18.15 16.82
CA GLY A 231 10.44 -17.19 16.13
C GLY A 231 9.04 -17.11 16.74
N ILE A 232 8.49 -18.26 17.16
CA ILE A 232 7.20 -18.33 17.86
C ILE A 232 7.29 -17.61 19.21
N ASP A 233 8.34 -17.89 19.99
CA ASP A 233 8.56 -17.27 21.30
C ASP A 233 8.69 -15.74 21.18
N GLU A 234 9.36 -15.27 20.12
CA GLU A 234 9.47 -13.85 19.79
C GLU A 234 8.12 -13.20 19.47
N VAL A 235 7.30 -13.83 18.62
CA VAL A 235 5.95 -13.36 18.29
C VAL A 235 5.10 -13.28 19.57
N CYS A 236 5.16 -14.30 20.42
CA CYS A 236 4.45 -14.33 21.70
C CYS A 236 4.86 -13.15 22.59
N ARG A 237 6.18 -12.89 22.70
CA ARG A 237 6.72 -11.80 23.51
C ARG A 237 6.31 -10.43 22.99
N VAL A 238 6.35 -10.22 21.68
CA VAL A 238 5.93 -8.94 21.06
C VAL A 238 4.43 -8.70 21.24
N LEU A 239 3.60 -9.73 21.07
CA LEU A 239 2.14 -9.61 21.31
C LEU A 239 1.83 -9.38 22.79
N ALA A 240 2.52 -10.06 23.71
CA ALA A 240 2.38 -9.81 25.15
C ALA A 240 2.76 -8.37 25.50
N HIS A 241 3.85 -7.85 24.93
CA HIS A 241 4.23 -6.46 25.11
C HIS A 241 3.19 -5.50 24.54
N LEU A 242 2.67 -5.73 23.33
CA LEU A 242 1.61 -4.91 22.74
C LEU A 242 0.40 -4.77 23.67
N TYR A 243 -0.05 -5.87 24.29
CA TYR A 243 -1.18 -5.86 25.21
C TYR A 243 -0.89 -5.19 26.56
N SER A 244 0.40 -4.98 26.90
CA SER A 244 0.80 -4.23 28.10
C SER A 244 0.84 -2.72 27.89
N LEU A 245 0.83 -2.25 26.64
CA LEU A 245 0.96 -0.83 26.31
C LEU A 245 -0.37 -0.07 26.51
N PRO A 246 -0.31 1.21 26.90
CA PRO A 246 -1.48 2.06 26.95
C PRO A 246 -2.03 2.34 25.54
N LYS A 247 -3.26 2.86 25.48
CA LYS A 247 -3.85 3.29 24.20
C LYS A 247 -2.95 4.33 23.53
N ALA A 248 -2.58 4.07 22.27
CA ALA A 248 -1.70 4.95 21.52
C ALA A 248 -2.36 6.31 21.25
N GLN A 249 -1.61 7.37 21.52
CA GLN A 249 -2.00 8.76 21.28
C GLN A 249 -1.07 9.39 20.24
N TYR A 250 -1.55 10.44 19.58
CA TYR A 250 -0.71 11.20 18.66
C TYR A 250 0.33 12.00 19.45
N ILE A 251 1.60 11.87 19.05
CA ILE A 251 2.71 12.65 19.60
C ILE A 251 3.28 13.52 18.46
N PRO A 252 3.23 14.86 18.56
CA PRO A 252 3.73 15.73 17.50
C PRO A 252 5.26 15.71 17.47
N VAL A 253 5.81 14.92 16.55
CA VAL A 253 7.27 14.81 16.31
C VAL A 253 7.71 15.35 14.96
N CYS A 254 6.77 15.50 14.03
CA CYS A 254 7.04 15.98 12.68
C CYS A 254 7.19 17.51 12.69
N LYS A 255 8.30 18.03 12.18
CA LYS A 255 8.55 19.49 12.16
C LYS A 255 7.56 20.17 11.21
N GLU A 256 6.70 21.06 11.72
CA GLU A 256 5.58 21.69 10.98
C GLU A 256 6.00 22.62 9.83
N GLY A 257 7.30 22.90 9.63
CA GLY A 257 7.84 23.60 8.45
C GLY A 257 8.10 22.70 7.22
N GLY A 258 7.80 21.41 7.32
CA GLY A 258 7.97 20.43 6.26
C GLY A 258 6.80 20.45 5.25
N SER A 259 6.47 21.60 4.66
CA SER A 259 5.89 21.51 3.32
C SER A 259 6.90 20.72 2.49
N ILE A 260 6.49 19.60 1.92
CA ILE A 260 7.35 18.67 1.15
C ILE A 260 8.16 19.43 0.06
N ALA A 261 7.76 20.65 -0.30
CA ALA A 261 8.52 21.62 -1.08
C ALA A 261 9.97 21.88 -0.57
N THR A 262 10.20 22.02 0.74
CA THR A 262 11.55 22.30 1.29
C THR A 262 12.44 21.07 1.31
N LEU A 263 11.87 19.88 1.53
CA LEU A 263 12.57 18.60 1.46
C LEU A 263 12.93 18.20 0.02
N ASN A 264 12.03 18.43 -0.94
CA ASN A 264 12.31 18.20 -2.36
C ASN A 264 13.37 19.18 -2.87
N ARG A 265 13.31 20.46 -2.50
CA ARG A 265 14.33 21.44 -2.90
C ARG A 265 15.70 21.09 -2.32
N SER A 266 15.78 20.63 -1.08
CA SER A 266 17.06 20.22 -0.48
C SER A 266 17.60 18.90 -1.05
N GLN A 267 16.74 17.95 -1.43
CA GLN A 267 17.15 16.70 -2.09
C GLN A 267 17.49 16.87 -3.57
N GLU A 268 16.79 17.73 -4.31
CA GLU A 268 17.11 18.09 -5.69
C GLU A 268 18.40 18.91 -5.75
N VAL A 269 18.55 19.92 -4.89
CA VAL A 269 19.80 20.69 -4.78
C VAL A 269 20.98 19.80 -4.38
N ALA A 270 20.78 18.82 -3.50
CA ALA A 270 21.83 17.85 -3.15
C ALA A 270 22.20 16.93 -4.34
N LYS A 271 21.21 16.46 -5.12
CA LYS A 271 21.45 15.65 -6.32
C LYS A 271 22.11 16.46 -7.43
N GLU A 272 21.68 17.71 -7.64
CA GLU A 272 22.29 18.64 -8.60
C GLU A 272 23.71 19.01 -8.20
N ALA A 273 23.99 19.21 -6.90
CA ALA A 273 25.34 19.46 -6.41
C ALA A 273 26.27 18.26 -6.62
N ILE A 274 25.78 17.03 -6.43
CA ILE A 274 26.55 15.80 -6.70
C ILE A 274 26.83 15.65 -8.20
N VAL A 275 25.83 15.90 -9.06
CA VAL A 275 25.99 15.86 -10.52
C VAL A 275 26.95 16.94 -11.00
N LYS A 276 26.87 18.15 -10.43
CA LYS A 276 27.78 19.26 -10.74
C LYS A 276 29.21 18.96 -10.29
N ALA A 277 29.40 18.43 -9.09
CA ALA A 277 30.72 18.01 -8.60
C ALA A 277 31.32 16.86 -9.42
N ALA A 278 30.50 15.94 -9.93
CA ALA A 278 30.93 14.90 -10.85
C ALA A 278 31.33 15.46 -12.24
N LEU A 279 30.57 16.43 -12.76
CA LEU A 279 30.87 17.14 -14.01
C LEU A 279 32.12 18.00 -13.91
N ASP A 280 32.36 18.66 -12.79
CA ASP A 280 33.54 19.49 -12.55
C ASP A 280 34.80 18.61 -12.40
N LYS A 281 34.72 17.46 -11.71
CA LYS A 281 35.81 16.46 -11.69
C LYS A 281 36.13 15.89 -13.08
N LEU A 282 35.12 15.74 -13.94
CA LEU A 282 35.29 15.33 -15.34
C LEU A 282 35.95 16.42 -16.20
N LYS A 283 35.71 17.71 -15.90
CA LYS A 283 36.38 18.83 -16.54
C LYS A 283 37.83 18.95 -16.09
N ASP A 284 38.11 18.84 -14.79
CA ASP A 284 39.49 18.90 -14.27
C ASP A 284 40.37 17.74 -14.76
N SER A 285 39.77 16.56 -15.00
CA SER A 285 40.47 15.43 -15.64
C SER A 285 40.76 15.63 -17.13
N LYS A 286 40.09 16.59 -17.78
CA LYS A 286 40.39 17.02 -19.16
C LYS A 286 41.43 18.14 -19.18
N THR A 287 41.41 19.04 -18.20
CA THR A 287 42.42 20.11 -18.06
C THR A 287 43.80 19.57 -17.69
N SER A 288 43.87 18.47 -16.93
CA SER A 288 45.15 17.81 -16.58
C SER A 288 45.72 16.89 -17.68
N LYS A 289 45.13 16.88 -18.88
CA LYS A 289 45.64 16.13 -20.04
C LYS A 289 46.12 17.03 -21.18
N GLU A 290 46.09 18.35 -21.02
CA GLU A 290 46.57 19.31 -22.02
C GLU A 290 47.98 19.88 -21.75
N GLU A 291 48.61 19.59 -20.60
CA GLU A 291 49.96 20.10 -20.26
C GLU A 291 51.14 19.14 -20.58
N SER A 292 50.95 18.16 -21.46
CA SER A 292 52.10 17.39 -21.96
C SER A 292 51.92 16.99 -23.42
N LYS A 293 52.23 17.92 -24.32
CA LYS A 293 52.88 17.70 -25.64
C LYS A 293 52.87 19.00 -26.46
N GLU A 294 53.85 19.86 -26.22
CA GLU A 294 54.43 20.67 -27.29
C GLU A 294 55.63 19.91 -27.84
N GLU A 295 55.51 19.39 -29.07
CA GLU A 295 56.51 19.66 -30.11
C GLU A 295 55.99 19.24 -31.50
N HIS A 296 56.17 20.18 -32.43
CA HIS A 296 56.24 20.05 -33.89
C HIS A 296 54.95 20.10 -34.76
N ALA A 297 54.72 21.34 -35.22
CA ALA A 297 54.69 21.76 -36.63
C ALA A 297 53.36 21.72 -37.44
N LYS A 298 52.89 22.94 -37.76
CA LYS A 298 52.26 23.43 -39.03
C LYS A 298 51.09 22.59 -39.59
N THR A 299 49.87 23.09 -39.76
CA THR A 299 49.45 24.07 -40.79
C THR A 299 47.94 24.41 -40.65
N ASP A 300 47.56 25.58 -41.17
CA ASP A 300 46.25 25.99 -41.72
C ASP A 300 45.07 26.44 -40.83
N HIS A 301 44.83 27.75 -40.90
CA HIS A 301 43.53 28.40 -40.70
C HIS A 301 42.44 27.87 -41.65
N ARG A 302 41.25 27.56 -41.11
CA ARG A 302 39.93 27.87 -41.74
C ARG A 302 38.71 27.63 -40.81
N THR A 303 38.08 28.75 -40.44
CA THR A 303 36.63 29.01 -40.21
C THR A 303 35.80 28.08 -39.31
N ASP A 304 35.55 28.57 -38.09
CA ASP A 304 34.51 28.11 -37.16
C ASP A 304 33.14 28.76 -37.51
N ALA A 305 32.34 28.07 -38.32
CA ALA A 305 30.94 28.43 -38.60
C ALA A 305 30.01 27.20 -38.71
N GLY A 306 30.52 25.99 -38.45
CA GLY A 306 29.80 24.72 -38.61
C GLY A 306 29.23 24.15 -37.30
N ALA A 307 29.76 24.56 -36.14
CA ALA A 307 29.44 23.94 -34.86
C ALA A 307 28.08 24.39 -34.28
N GLU A 308 27.65 25.64 -34.52
CA GLU A 308 26.37 26.15 -34.03
C GLU A 308 25.16 25.60 -34.82
N LYS A 309 25.29 25.46 -36.15
CA LYS A 309 24.23 24.87 -36.99
C LYS A 309 23.92 23.41 -36.65
N ASN A 310 24.90 22.65 -36.14
CA ASN A 310 24.69 21.26 -35.75
C ASN A 310 23.98 21.13 -34.39
N LYS A 311 24.28 22.02 -33.43
CA LYS A 311 23.59 22.04 -32.12
C LYS A 311 22.12 22.41 -32.23
N ASP A 312 21.77 23.36 -33.11
CA ASP A 312 20.36 23.74 -33.34
C ASP A 312 19.58 22.67 -34.12
N ARG A 313 20.25 21.94 -35.03
CA ARG A 313 19.65 20.78 -35.70
C ARG A 313 19.32 19.65 -34.72
N ASP A 314 20.20 19.36 -33.77
CA ASP A 314 19.95 18.31 -32.78
C ASP A 314 18.88 18.71 -31.76
N ARG A 315 18.83 19.98 -31.34
CA ARG A 315 17.73 20.50 -30.50
C ARG A 315 16.38 20.43 -31.20
N ASN A 316 16.31 20.74 -32.50
CA ASN A 316 15.06 20.63 -33.25
C ASN A 316 14.63 19.17 -33.45
N ARG A 317 15.58 18.23 -33.64
CA ARG A 317 15.29 16.80 -33.70
C ARG A 317 14.76 16.26 -32.37
N GLU A 318 15.30 16.72 -31.25
CA GLU A 318 14.85 16.33 -29.91
C GLU A 318 13.44 16.85 -29.62
N ARG A 319 13.16 18.13 -29.93
CA ARG A 319 11.81 18.72 -29.84
C ARG A 319 10.78 17.98 -30.70
N GLN A 320 11.17 17.52 -31.88
CA GLN A 320 10.28 16.77 -32.76
C GLN A 320 9.98 15.37 -32.22
N ARG A 321 10.97 14.70 -31.63
CA ARG A 321 10.79 13.41 -30.93
C ARG A 321 9.88 13.54 -29.71
N ASP A 322 10.00 14.61 -28.94
CA ASP A 322 9.12 14.85 -27.78
C ASP A 322 7.67 15.12 -28.21
N LYS A 323 7.48 15.84 -29.31
CA LYS A 323 6.15 16.07 -29.90
C LYS A 323 5.51 14.77 -30.39
N GLU A 324 6.28 13.85 -30.94
CA GLU A 324 5.80 12.51 -31.33
C GLU A 324 5.48 11.63 -30.12
N ARG A 325 6.28 11.69 -29.05
CA ARG A 325 6.00 10.99 -27.78
C ARG A 325 4.71 11.47 -27.12
N LEU A 326 4.43 12.77 -27.16
CA LEU A 326 3.17 13.35 -26.69
C LEU A 326 1.97 12.87 -27.52
N LYS A 327 2.08 12.89 -28.85
CA LYS A 327 1.03 12.37 -29.75
C LYS A 327 0.78 10.87 -29.58
N PHE A 328 1.82 10.08 -29.26
CA PHE A 328 1.66 8.66 -28.96
C PHE A 328 0.93 8.46 -27.63
N ARG A 329 1.26 9.24 -26.59
CA ARG A 329 0.57 9.22 -25.30
C ARG A 329 -0.90 9.64 -25.40
N GLU A 330 -1.23 10.62 -26.24
CA GLU A 330 -2.63 11.00 -26.48
C GLU A 330 -3.41 9.89 -27.18
N ARG A 331 -2.87 9.29 -28.25
CA ARG A 331 -3.50 8.14 -28.92
C ARG A 331 -3.70 6.94 -27.99
N ASP A 332 -2.77 6.70 -27.06
CA ASP A 332 -2.90 5.61 -26.09
C ASP A 332 -3.95 5.90 -25.01
N ARG A 333 -4.17 7.19 -24.67
CA ARG A 333 -5.27 7.62 -23.81
C ARG A 333 -6.63 7.48 -24.49
N GLU A 334 -6.74 7.87 -25.76
CA GLU A 334 -7.96 7.69 -26.56
C GLU A 334 -8.32 6.21 -26.67
N ARG A 335 -7.37 5.34 -27.01
CA ARG A 335 -7.58 3.88 -27.04
C ARG A 335 -8.05 3.29 -25.71
N LYS A 336 -7.56 3.81 -24.58
CA LYS A 336 -8.02 3.39 -23.24
C LYS A 336 -9.44 3.87 -22.95
N PHE A 337 -9.80 5.06 -23.43
CA PHE A 337 -11.15 5.60 -23.30
C PHE A 337 -12.15 4.78 -24.14
N ASP A 338 -11.79 4.44 -25.37
CA ASP A 338 -12.63 3.62 -26.26
C ASP A 338 -12.85 2.22 -25.70
N ARG A 339 -11.79 1.56 -25.18
CA ARG A 339 -11.91 0.25 -24.50
C ARG A 339 -12.79 0.31 -23.25
N LYS A 340 -12.81 1.44 -22.54
CA LYS A 340 -13.68 1.61 -21.38
C LYS A 340 -15.14 1.74 -21.82
N ARG A 341 -15.39 2.48 -22.91
CA ARG A 341 -16.73 2.64 -23.49
C ARG A 341 -17.29 1.32 -24.01
N GLU A 342 -16.49 0.51 -24.71
CA GLU A 342 -16.88 -0.84 -25.14
C GLU A 342 -17.26 -1.74 -23.96
N ARG A 343 -16.52 -1.68 -22.84
CA ARG A 343 -16.86 -2.45 -21.63
C ARG A 343 -18.18 -2.01 -21.01
N GLU A 344 -18.43 -0.71 -20.93
CA GLU A 344 -19.70 -0.16 -20.43
C GLU A 344 -20.90 -0.55 -21.32
N ASP A 345 -20.70 -0.63 -22.64
CA ASP A 345 -21.73 -1.08 -23.57
C ASP A 345 -22.00 -2.60 -23.45
N ILE A 346 -20.96 -3.43 -23.27
CA ILE A 346 -21.09 -4.87 -23.01
C ILE A 346 -21.84 -5.14 -21.69
N GLU A 347 -21.50 -4.42 -20.62
CA GLU A 347 -22.21 -4.53 -19.33
C GLU A 347 -23.68 -4.15 -19.47
N ARG A 348 -23.98 -3.08 -20.21
CA ARG A 348 -25.36 -2.63 -20.44
C ARG A 348 -26.19 -3.63 -21.24
N ASP A 349 -25.59 -4.32 -22.21
CA ASP A 349 -26.28 -5.37 -22.97
C ASP A 349 -26.44 -6.67 -22.17
N THR A 350 -25.48 -6.98 -21.30
CA THR A 350 -25.60 -8.09 -20.33
C THR A 350 -26.77 -7.84 -19.38
N ASP A 351 -26.89 -6.63 -18.83
CA ASP A 351 -28.01 -6.23 -17.97
C ASP A 351 -29.38 -6.29 -18.66
N LYS A 352 -29.45 -5.89 -19.94
CA LYS A 352 -30.68 -6.03 -20.73
C LYS A 352 -31.04 -7.50 -20.96
N SER A 353 -30.06 -8.36 -21.19
CA SER A 353 -30.26 -9.80 -21.39
C SER A 353 -30.77 -10.47 -20.10
N THR A 354 -30.20 -10.12 -18.95
CA THR A 354 -30.62 -10.61 -17.62
C THR A 354 -32.03 -10.14 -17.28
N LYS A 355 -32.38 -8.86 -17.56
CA LYS A 355 -33.76 -8.36 -17.38
C LYS A 355 -34.77 -9.04 -18.31
N ARG A 356 -34.39 -9.38 -19.55
CA ARG A 356 -35.26 -10.16 -20.46
C ARG A 356 -35.46 -11.60 -19.95
N SER A 357 -34.40 -12.24 -19.45
CA SER A 357 -34.48 -13.58 -18.86
C SER A 357 -35.40 -13.62 -17.63
N HIS A 358 -35.29 -12.62 -16.74
CA HIS A 358 -36.19 -12.51 -15.58
C HIS A 358 -37.65 -12.32 -15.99
N ARG A 359 -37.95 -11.47 -16.98
CA ARG A 359 -39.32 -11.28 -17.48
C ARG A 359 -39.90 -12.54 -18.14
N SER A 360 -39.07 -13.34 -18.83
CA SER A 360 -39.52 -14.63 -19.39
C SER A 360 -39.82 -15.64 -18.28
N ARG A 361 -38.99 -15.73 -17.24
CA ARG A 361 -39.23 -16.60 -16.08
C ARG A 361 -40.48 -16.22 -15.28
N GLU A 362 -40.77 -14.92 -15.15
CA GLU A 362 -42.00 -14.46 -14.50
C GLU A 362 -43.25 -14.81 -15.32
N LYS A 363 -43.19 -14.72 -16.66
CA LYS A 363 -44.29 -15.14 -17.53
C LYS A 363 -44.57 -16.64 -17.41
N ASP A 364 -43.55 -17.49 -17.44
CA ASP A 364 -43.68 -18.94 -17.25
C ASP A 364 -44.28 -19.30 -15.89
N HIS A 365 -43.89 -18.60 -14.82
CA HIS A 365 -44.48 -18.80 -13.50
C HIS A 365 -45.94 -18.35 -13.42
N SER A 366 -46.32 -17.29 -14.15
CA SER A 366 -47.70 -16.81 -14.22
C SER A 366 -48.62 -17.77 -15.00
N GLU A 367 -48.13 -18.36 -16.09
CA GLU A 367 -48.88 -19.34 -16.88
C GLU A 367 -49.05 -20.67 -16.14
N LYS A 368 -48.00 -21.16 -15.46
CA LYS A 368 -48.11 -22.34 -14.58
C LYS A 368 -49.13 -22.14 -13.45
N ARG A 369 -49.19 -20.95 -12.84
CA ARG A 369 -50.22 -20.63 -11.83
C ARG A 369 -51.63 -20.60 -12.39
N LYS A 370 -51.84 -20.09 -13.61
CA LYS A 370 -53.15 -20.10 -14.27
C LYS A 370 -53.62 -21.51 -14.62
N HIS A 371 -52.73 -22.38 -15.10
CA HIS A 371 -53.04 -23.79 -15.33
C HIS A 371 -53.40 -24.54 -14.05
N HIS A 372 -52.72 -24.25 -12.94
CA HIS A 372 -53.00 -24.89 -11.65
C HIS A 372 -54.34 -24.46 -11.04
N TYR A 373 -54.81 -23.24 -11.31
CA TYR A 373 -56.12 -22.76 -10.87
C TYR A 373 -57.26 -23.35 -11.72
N SER A 374 -57.07 -23.43 -13.04
CA SER A 374 -58.06 -24.02 -13.97
C SER A 374 -58.27 -25.53 -13.75
N SER A 375 -57.22 -26.27 -13.39
CA SER A 375 -57.36 -27.70 -13.09
C SER A 375 -58.13 -27.94 -11.79
N ARG A 376 -57.93 -27.09 -10.78
CA ARG A 376 -58.60 -27.19 -9.47
C ARG A 376 -60.08 -26.83 -9.55
N GLU A 377 -60.47 -25.94 -10.47
CA GLU A 377 -61.86 -25.54 -10.69
C GLU A 377 -62.67 -26.60 -11.47
N LYS A 378 -62.00 -27.43 -12.29
CA LYS A 378 -62.62 -28.58 -12.98
C LYS A 378 -62.91 -29.75 -12.04
N ASP A 379 -62.09 -29.96 -11.02
CA ASP A 379 -62.30 -31.05 -10.04
C ASP A 379 -63.45 -30.75 -9.07
N TYR A 380 -63.72 -29.47 -8.76
CA TYR A 380 -64.87 -29.09 -7.92
C TYR A 380 -66.23 -29.22 -8.63
N ARG A 381 -66.28 -29.21 -9.98
CA ARG A 381 -67.53 -29.38 -10.75
C ARG A 381 -67.90 -30.83 -11.06
N ARG A 382 -67.11 -31.82 -10.60
CA ARG A 382 -67.39 -33.25 -10.80
C ARG A 382 -67.99 -33.96 -9.59
N HIS A 383 -68.20 -33.25 -8.48
CA HIS A 383 -68.69 -33.81 -7.21
C HIS A 383 -69.97 -33.18 -6.66
N HIS A 384 -70.68 -32.42 -7.48
CA HIS A 384 -72.09 -32.03 -7.30
C HIS A 384 -72.82 -32.28 -8.60
#